data_AF-A0A7X9ZB46-F1
#
_entry.id   AF-A0A7X9ZB46-F1
#
_cell.length_a   1.000
_cell.length_b   1.000
_cell.length_c   1.000
_cell.angle_alpha   90.00
_cell.angle_beta   90.00
_cell.angle_gamma   90.00
#
_symmetry.space_group_name_H-M   'P 1'
#
loop_
_entity.id
_entity.type
_entity.pdbx_description
1 polymer ?
#
loop_
_entity_poly.entity_id
_entity_poly.type
_entity_poly.pdbx_seq_one_letter_code
_entity_poly.pdbx_strand_id
1 'polypeptide(L)'
;MNLILLVLIALLAAASVVYRCVRRQPRDTGRSIARSVLAGALAFGLIGPPIGWLVVMATMTLPVTLYSFDGLRAAYLFGVAPAVLCGSTAGALKLSQPSWPRLAWVCAAGTAYGFLFLLAAFGTARLAYAVDAIKAGALPGLAAAVVCTLLFHGVPGTPRANTSQQP
;
A
#
# COMPACT_ATOMS: atom_id res chain seq x y z
N MET A 1 16.56 -13.56 -5.17
CA MET A 1 15.20 -13.00 -5.26
C MET A 1 14.20 -14.12 -5.48
N ASN A 2 13.21 -14.30 -4.60
CA ASN A 2 12.25 -15.39 -4.64
C ASN A 2 11.04 -15.01 -5.53
N LEU A 3 11.05 -15.50 -6.78
CA LEU A 3 10.02 -15.20 -7.77
C LEU A 3 8.62 -15.66 -7.35
N ILE A 4 8.52 -16.74 -6.56
CA ILE A 4 7.23 -17.27 -6.10
C ILE A 4 6.51 -16.24 -5.22
N LEU A 5 7.24 -15.57 -4.33
CA LEU A 5 6.68 -14.54 -3.45
C LEU A 5 6.25 -13.30 -4.25
N LEU A 6 7.04 -12.88 -5.25
CA LEU A 6 6.66 -11.77 -6.13
C LEU A 6 5.39 -12.08 -6.91
N VAL A 7 5.28 -13.29 -7.47
CA VAL A 7 4.08 -13.75 -8.17
C VAL A 7 2.90 -13.82 -7.20
N LEU A 8 3.09 -14.27 -5.97
CA LEU A 8 2.03 -14.32 -4.95
C LEU A 8 1.48 -12.92 -4.62
N ILE A 9 2.35 -11.93 -4.41
CA ILE A 9 1.96 -10.53 -4.13
C ILE A 9 1.19 -9.96 -5.33
N ALA A 10 1.69 -10.19 -6.55
CA ALA A 10 1.03 -9.75 -7.78
C ALA A 10 -0.35 -10.42 -7.96
N LEU A 11 -0.45 -11.72 -7.67
CA LEU A 11 -1.71 -12.47 -7.72
C LEU A 11 -2.71 -11.97 -6.67
N LEU A 12 -2.27 -11.65 -5.46
CA LEU A 12 -3.13 -11.05 -4.43
C LEU A 12 -3.71 -9.71 -4.89
N ALA A 13 -2.88 -8.87 -5.51
CA ALA A 13 -3.35 -7.60 -6.07
C ALA A 13 -4.34 -7.82 -7.21
N ALA A 14 -4.01 -8.70 -8.16
CA ALA A 14 -4.90 -9.05 -9.27
C ALA A 14 -6.22 -9.65 -8.78
N ALA A 15 -6.19 -10.56 -7.79
CA ALA A 15 -7.36 -11.17 -7.19
C ALA A 15 -8.29 -10.12 -6.55
N SER A 16 -7.74 -9.09 -5.91
CA SER A 16 -8.56 -7.99 -5.36
C SER A 16 -9.29 -7.20 -6.45
N VAL A 17 -8.64 -6.97 -7.59
CA VAL A 17 -9.23 -6.28 -8.75
C VAL A 17 -10.30 -7.15 -9.41
N VAL A 18 -10.02 -8.45 -9.60
CA VAL A 18 -10.96 -9.43 -10.13
C VAL A 18 -12.17 -9.55 -9.21
N TYR A 19 -11.97 -9.64 -7.90
CA TYR A 19 -13.05 -9.71 -6.91
C TYR A 19 -13.99 -8.51 -7.03
N ARG A 20 -13.47 -7.29 -7.20
CA ARG A 20 -14.30 -6.11 -7.45
C ARG A 20 -15.01 -6.17 -8.81
N CYS A 21 -14.35 -6.65 -9.85
CA CYS A 21 -14.98 -6.81 -11.16
C CYS A 21 -16.13 -7.82 -11.13
N VAL A 22 -16.06 -8.85 -10.29
CA VAL A 22 -17.12 -9.85 -10.10
C VAL A 22 -18.22 -9.31 -9.18
N ARG A 23 -17.88 -8.63 -8.08
CA ARG A 23 -18.84 -8.02 -7.15
C ARG A 23 -19.16 -6.56 -7.48
N ARG A 24 -19.31 -6.24 -8.77
CA ARG A 24 -19.67 -4.89 -9.22
C ARG A 24 -20.99 -4.45 -8.58
N GLN A 25 -21.00 -3.24 -8.02
CA GLN A 25 -22.26 -2.61 -7.63
C GLN A 25 -23.01 -2.12 -8.87
N PRO A 26 -24.36 -1.97 -8.83
CA PRO A 26 -25.17 -1.54 -9.97
C PRO A 26 -24.76 -0.17 -10.57
N ARG A 27 -24.06 0.66 -9.78
CA ARG A 27 -23.51 1.97 -10.20
C ARG A 27 -22.06 1.94 -10.69
N ASP A 28 -21.37 0.79 -10.59
CA ASP A 28 -19.96 0.70 -10.97
C ASP A 28 -19.80 0.41 -12.46
N THR A 29 -19.20 1.36 -13.19
CA THR A 29 -18.75 1.15 -14.57
C THR A 29 -17.32 0.60 -14.56
N GLY A 30 -16.94 -0.24 -15.53
CA GLY A 30 -15.54 -0.70 -15.64
C GLY A 30 -14.52 0.44 -15.66
N ARG A 31 -14.90 1.59 -16.24
CA ARG A 31 -14.08 2.82 -16.28
C ARG A 31 -13.91 3.51 -14.91
N SER A 32 -14.91 3.43 -14.02
CA SER A 32 -14.82 3.99 -12.66
C SER A 32 -13.93 3.13 -11.75
N ILE A 33 -13.99 1.79 -11.93
CA ILE A 33 -13.10 0.85 -11.24
C ILE A 33 -11.65 1.08 -11.68
N ALA A 34 -11.39 1.13 -12.99
CA ALA A 34 -10.05 1.37 -13.52
C ALA A 34 -9.47 2.70 -13.03
N ARG A 35 -10.26 3.79 -13.03
CA ARG A 35 -9.84 5.07 -12.45
C ARG A 35 -9.52 4.97 -10.96
N SER A 36 -10.33 4.24 -10.19
CA SER A 36 -10.12 4.10 -8.74
C SER A 36 -8.85 3.31 -8.42
N VAL A 37 -8.60 2.23 -9.17
CA VAL A 37 -7.38 1.43 -9.07
C VAL A 37 -6.16 2.25 -9.47
N LEU A 38 -6.22 2.96 -10.61
CA LEU A 38 -5.12 3.80 -11.08
C LEU A 38 -4.82 4.95 -10.13
N ALA A 39 -5.86 5.62 -9.62
CA ALA A 39 -5.69 6.70 -8.65
C ALA A 39 -5.08 6.20 -7.34
N GLY A 40 -5.48 5.01 -6.86
CA GLY A 40 -4.89 4.39 -5.69
C GLY A 40 -3.43 4.00 -5.92
N ALA A 41 -3.13 3.38 -7.06
CA ALA A 41 -1.78 3.01 -7.48
C ALA A 41 -0.84 4.23 -7.55
N LEU A 42 -1.29 5.34 -8.16
CA LEU A 42 -0.52 6.58 -8.24
C LEU A 42 -0.33 7.23 -6.86
N ALA A 43 -1.40 7.33 -6.06
CA ALA A 43 -1.32 7.94 -4.74
C ALA A 43 -0.32 7.20 -3.83
N PHE A 44 -0.44 5.87 -3.75
CA PHE A 44 0.45 5.07 -2.92
C PHE A 44 1.85 4.95 -3.53
N GLY A 45 1.99 4.88 -4.85
CA GLY A 45 3.30 4.83 -5.51
C GLY A 45 4.13 6.09 -5.29
N LEU A 46 3.47 7.25 -5.16
CA LEU A 46 4.13 8.55 -5.00
C LEU A 46 4.35 8.94 -3.52
N ILE A 47 3.43 8.56 -2.64
CA ILE A 47 3.46 8.92 -1.22
C ILE A 47 4.02 7.79 -0.34
N GLY A 48 3.80 6.55 -0.73
CA GLY A 48 4.20 5.37 0.05
C GLY A 48 5.71 5.25 0.28
N PRO A 49 6.56 5.32 -0.76
CA PRO A 49 8.02 5.23 -0.61
C PRO A 49 8.64 6.27 0.36
N PRO A 50 8.31 7.58 0.28
CA PRO A 50 8.84 8.54 1.24
C PRO A 50 8.38 8.28 2.68
N ILE A 51 7.13 7.85 2.91
CA ILE A 51 6.66 7.48 4.25
C ILE A 51 7.38 6.25 4.77
N GLY A 52 7.53 5.22 3.93
CA GLY A 52 8.28 4.02 4.29
C GLY A 52 9.72 4.33 4.66
N TRP A 53 10.38 5.21 3.91
CA TRP A 53 11.73 5.68 4.20
C TRP A 53 11.83 6.38 5.56
N LEU A 54 10.91 7.29 5.88
CA LEU A 54 10.87 7.97 7.19
C LEU A 54 10.71 6.97 8.36
N VAL A 55 9.88 5.94 8.19
CA VAL A 55 9.68 4.92 9.22
C VAL A 55 10.92 4.04 9.39
N VAL A 56 11.57 3.68 8.29
CA VAL A 56 12.84 2.94 8.33
C VAL A 56 13.93 3.76 9.04
N MET A 57 14.01 5.06 8.76
CA MET A 57 14.91 5.99 9.46
C MET A 57 14.62 6.13 10.96
N ALA A 58 13.35 6.10 11.35
CA ALA A 58 12.95 6.21 12.74
C ALA A 58 13.15 4.91 13.54
N THR A 59 13.15 3.75 12.86
CA THR A 59 13.12 2.43 13.52
C THR A 59 14.43 1.65 13.40
N MET A 60 15.33 2.05 12.50
CA MET A 60 16.62 1.41 12.27
C MET A 60 17.77 2.42 12.28
N THR A 61 18.91 2.01 12.84
CA THR A 61 20.17 2.75 12.76
C THR A 61 20.80 2.51 11.39
N LEU A 62 20.64 3.46 10.49
CA LEU A 62 21.17 3.38 9.13
C LEU A 62 22.48 4.19 9.00
N PRO A 63 23.36 3.83 8.07
CA PRO A 63 24.50 4.67 7.73
C PRO A 63 24.03 6.05 7.25
N VAL A 64 24.79 7.09 7.61
CA VAL A 64 24.49 8.51 7.32
C VAL A 64 24.20 8.77 5.84
N THR A 65 24.79 7.97 4.94
CA THR A 65 24.56 8.04 3.49
C THR A 65 23.11 7.79 3.08
N LEU A 66 22.36 6.99 3.84
CA LEU A 66 20.94 6.72 3.56
C LEU A 66 20.01 7.84 4.05
N TYR A 67 20.49 8.78 4.87
CA TYR A 67 19.73 9.99 5.25
C TYR A 67 19.71 11.04 4.13
N SER A 68 20.47 10.82 3.06
CA SER A 68 20.55 11.70 1.89
C SER A 68 19.53 11.29 0.80
N PHE A 69 19.51 12.04 -0.32
CA PHE A 69 18.69 11.73 -1.49
C PHE A 69 18.89 10.31 -2.03
N ASP A 70 20.05 9.69 -1.80
CA ASP A 70 20.30 8.30 -2.21
C ASP A 70 19.43 7.29 -1.45
N GLY A 71 19.12 7.55 -0.18
CA GLY A 71 18.20 6.70 0.58
C GLY A 71 16.76 6.81 0.09
N LEU A 72 16.32 8.02 -0.29
CA LEU A 72 15.02 8.22 -0.91
C LEU A 72 14.94 7.54 -2.28
N ARG A 73 16.02 7.62 -3.08
CA ARG A 73 16.11 6.92 -4.38
C ARG A 73 16.03 5.40 -4.19
N ALA A 74 16.72 4.86 -3.18
CA ALA A 74 16.62 3.44 -2.83
C ALA A 74 15.20 3.07 -2.39
N ALA A 75 14.55 3.90 -1.57
CA ALA A 75 13.17 3.68 -1.16
C ALA A 75 12.21 3.67 -2.35
N TYR A 76 12.44 4.49 -3.38
CA TYR A 76 11.66 4.42 -4.62
C TYR A 76 11.95 3.16 -5.43
N LEU A 77 13.23 2.78 -5.59
CA LEU A 77 13.62 1.59 -6.34
C LEU A 77 13.05 0.29 -5.75
N PHE A 78 13.03 0.18 -4.43
CA PHE A 78 12.56 -1.03 -3.75
C PHE A 78 11.09 -0.92 -3.28
N GLY A 79 10.62 0.25 -2.90
CA GLY A 79 9.31 0.45 -2.26
C GLY A 79 8.17 0.79 -3.21
N VAL A 80 8.43 1.29 -4.42
CA VAL A 80 7.36 1.67 -5.37
C VAL A 80 6.50 0.47 -5.76
N ALA A 81 7.12 -0.66 -6.10
CA ALA A 81 6.37 -1.84 -6.55
C ALA A 81 5.34 -2.33 -5.51
N PRO A 82 5.72 -2.62 -4.25
CA PRO A 82 4.75 -3.02 -3.24
C PRO A 82 3.76 -1.89 -2.89
N ALA A 83 4.17 -0.62 -2.95
CA ALA A 83 3.27 0.51 -2.72
C ALA A 83 2.20 0.63 -3.82
N VAL A 84 2.56 0.48 -5.09
CA VAL A 84 1.65 0.48 -6.22
C VAL A 84 0.65 -0.68 -6.13
N LEU A 85 1.12 -1.87 -5.75
CA LEU A 85 0.24 -3.03 -5.54
C LEU A 85 -0.74 -2.76 -4.38
N CYS A 86 -0.26 -2.23 -3.26
CA CYS A 86 -1.11 -1.80 -2.15
C CYS A 86 -2.12 -0.72 -2.55
N GLY A 87 -1.69 0.25 -3.36
CA GLY A 87 -2.55 1.31 -3.88
C GLY A 87 -3.61 0.77 -4.82
N SER A 88 -3.25 -0.20 -5.67
CA SER A 88 -4.18 -0.86 -6.58
C SER A 88 -5.26 -1.63 -5.81
N THR A 89 -4.89 -2.31 -4.72
CA THR A 89 -5.86 -3.02 -3.86
C THR A 89 -6.70 -2.06 -3.05
N ALA A 90 -6.13 -0.99 -2.51
CA ALA A 90 -6.89 0.07 -1.85
C ALA A 90 -7.88 0.73 -2.81
N GLY A 91 -7.43 1.03 -4.04
CA GLY A 91 -8.23 1.56 -5.13
C GLY A 91 -9.33 0.60 -5.55
N ALA A 92 -9.04 -0.70 -5.60
CA ALA A 92 -10.00 -1.77 -5.82
C ALA A 92 -10.95 -1.97 -4.64
N LEU A 93 -10.61 -1.62 -3.41
CA LEU A 93 -11.52 -1.72 -2.26
C LEU A 93 -12.29 -0.42 -1.98
N LYS A 94 -12.07 0.63 -2.78
CA LYS A 94 -12.74 1.92 -2.66
C LYS A 94 -14.24 1.82 -2.97
N LEU A 95 -15.03 1.63 -1.92
CA LEU A 95 -16.49 1.71 -1.91
C LEU A 95 -16.97 3.08 -1.41
N SER A 96 -18.24 3.40 -1.66
CA SER A 96 -18.85 4.71 -1.42
C SER A 96 -18.81 5.21 0.03
N GLN A 97 -18.57 4.32 1.01
CA GLN A 97 -18.46 4.67 2.43
C GLN A 97 -17.16 4.13 3.05
N PRO A 98 -16.34 5.01 3.67
CA PRO A 98 -15.16 4.59 4.42
C PRO A 98 -15.60 3.88 5.70
N SER A 99 -15.09 2.66 5.92
CA SER A 99 -15.36 1.88 7.12
C SER A 99 -14.07 1.40 7.76
N TRP A 100 -14.01 1.45 9.09
CA TRP A 100 -12.89 0.93 9.89
C TRP A 100 -12.43 -0.48 9.52
N PRO A 101 -13.31 -1.48 9.34
CA PRO A 101 -12.86 -2.83 8.97
C PRO A 101 -12.18 -2.86 7.59
N ARG A 102 -12.59 -2.01 6.63
CA ARG A 102 -11.92 -1.95 5.32
C ARG A 102 -10.58 -1.26 5.40
N LEU A 103 -10.46 -0.22 6.23
CA LEU A 103 -9.16 0.39 6.50
C LEU A 103 -8.20 -0.63 7.11
N ALA A 104 -8.67 -1.45 8.06
CA ALA A 104 -7.87 -2.55 8.61
C ALA A 104 -7.42 -3.55 7.54
N TRP A 105 -8.29 -3.92 6.59
CA TRP A 105 -7.92 -4.80 5.47
C TRP A 105 -6.85 -4.20 4.55
N VAL A 106 -6.94 -2.91 4.23
CA VAL A 106 -5.93 -2.24 3.41
C VAL A 106 -4.59 -2.13 4.16
N CYS A 107 -4.63 -1.84 5.47
CA CYS A 107 -3.43 -1.83 6.30
C CYS A 107 -2.80 -3.23 6.41
N ALA A 108 -3.61 -4.27 6.57
CA ALA A 108 -3.15 -5.66 6.57
C ALA A 108 -2.49 -6.02 5.23
N ALA A 109 -3.10 -5.62 4.11
CA ALA A 109 -2.53 -5.80 2.78
C ALA A 109 -1.20 -5.06 2.61
N GLY A 110 -1.11 -3.80 3.05
CA GLY A 110 0.14 -3.03 3.00
C GLY A 110 1.27 -3.64 3.84
N THR A 111 0.93 -4.11 5.04
CA THR A 111 1.85 -4.84 5.92
C THR A 111 2.35 -6.12 5.23
N ALA A 112 1.44 -6.91 4.66
CA ALA A 112 1.75 -8.15 3.98
C ALA A 112 2.61 -7.91 2.72
N TYR A 113 2.27 -6.91 1.91
CA TYR A 113 3.03 -6.58 0.70
C TYR A 113 4.44 -6.08 1.03
N GLY A 114 4.61 -5.20 2.02
CA GLY A 114 5.93 -4.76 2.46
C GLY A 114 6.77 -5.91 3.01
N PHE A 115 6.18 -6.76 3.85
CA PHE A 115 6.85 -7.92 4.44
C PHE A 115 7.25 -8.97 3.40
N LEU A 116 6.30 -9.41 2.57
CA LEU A 116 6.53 -10.44 1.54
C LEU A 116 7.52 -9.95 0.47
N PHE A 117 7.48 -8.66 0.13
CA PHE A 117 8.40 -8.09 -0.86
C PHE A 117 9.84 -8.11 -0.34
N LEU A 118 10.08 -7.72 0.91
CA LEU A 118 11.42 -7.84 1.50
C LEU A 118 11.88 -9.29 1.61
N LEU A 119 10.99 -10.19 2.03
CA LEU A 119 11.30 -11.63 2.05
C LEU A 119 11.65 -12.14 0.64
N ALA A 120 10.99 -11.62 -0.40
CA ALA A 120 11.29 -11.96 -1.79
C ALA A 120 12.63 -11.39 -2.24
N ALA A 121 12.95 -10.15 -1.90
CA ALA A 121 14.19 -9.48 -2.29
C ALA A 121 15.41 -10.11 -1.60
N PHE A 122 15.34 -10.34 -0.29
CA PHE A 122 16.48 -10.73 0.56
C PHE A 122 16.52 -12.23 0.93
N GLY A 123 15.43 -12.98 0.73
CA GLY A 123 15.39 -14.45 0.88
C GLY A 123 15.05 -14.97 2.29
N THR A 124 14.61 -16.24 2.36
CA THR A 124 14.13 -16.92 3.59
C THR A 124 15.20 -17.67 4.36
N ALA A 125 16.42 -17.84 3.81
CA ALA A 125 17.50 -18.66 4.38
C ALA A 125 18.12 -18.11 5.68
N ARG A 126 17.55 -17.05 6.24
CA ARG A 126 18.08 -16.26 7.34
C ARG A 126 16.93 -15.95 8.31
N LEU A 127 16.42 -16.97 9.00
CA LEU A 127 15.34 -16.81 10.00
C LEU A 127 15.67 -15.84 11.15
N ALA A 128 16.94 -15.50 11.36
CA ALA A 128 17.37 -14.42 12.26
C ALA A 128 16.90 -13.01 11.85
N TYR A 129 16.38 -12.83 10.63
CA TYR A 129 16.02 -11.54 10.02
C TYR A 129 14.52 -11.27 10.03
N ALA A 130 13.70 -12.08 10.73
CA ALA A 130 12.27 -11.82 10.81
C ALA A 130 11.98 -10.45 11.44
N VAL A 131 12.73 -10.07 12.48
CA VAL A 131 12.64 -8.75 13.12
C VAL A 131 13.04 -7.63 12.15
N ASP A 132 14.07 -7.85 11.35
CA ASP A 132 14.53 -6.87 10.36
C ASP A 132 13.54 -6.75 9.19
N ALA A 133 12.94 -7.84 8.73
CA ALA A 133 11.89 -7.81 7.72
C ALA A 133 10.61 -7.13 8.25
N ILE A 134 10.30 -7.26 9.54
CA ILE A 134 9.22 -6.53 10.19
C ILE A 134 9.54 -5.03 10.22
N LYS A 135 10.73 -4.64 10.69
CA LYS A 135 11.15 -3.23 10.80
C LYS A 135 11.34 -2.54 9.46
N ALA A 136 11.94 -3.22 8.49
CA ALA A 136 12.25 -2.66 7.18
C ALA A 136 11.08 -2.77 6.19
N GLY A 137 10.09 -3.65 6.43
CA GLY A 137 9.02 -3.95 5.46
C GLY A 137 7.62 -3.84 6.03
N ALA A 138 7.31 -4.61 7.08
CA ALA A 138 5.96 -4.66 7.65
C ALA A 138 5.54 -3.31 8.27
N LEU A 139 6.39 -2.72 9.13
CA LEU A 139 6.18 -1.43 9.77
C LEU A 139 6.05 -0.27 8.78
N PRO A 140 7.01 -0.05 7.86
CA PRO A 140 6.89 1.01 6.85
C PRO A 140 5.73 0.76 5.89
N GLY A 141 5.45 -0.50 5.53
CA GLY A 141 4.28 -0.87 4.73
C GLY A 141 2.96 -0.54 5.43
N LEU A 142 2.86 -0.82 6.73
CA LEU A 142 1.70 -0.49 7.55
C LEU A 142 1.52 1.03 7.65
N ALA A 143 2.57 1.78 7.98
CA ALA A 143 2.51 3.23 8.11
C ALA A 143 2.14 3.91 6.78
N ALA A 144 2.79 3.50 5.69
CA ALA A 144 2.45 3.98 4.35
C ALA A 144 0.99 3.66 4.01
N ALA A 145 0.51 2.44 4.32
CA ALA A 145 -0.87 2.06 4.09
C ALA A 145 -1.86 2.88 4.93
N VAL A 146 -1.59 3.12 6.22
CA VAL A 146 -2.43 3.95 7.08
C VAL A 146 -2.54 5.37 6.51
N VAL A 147 -1.40 6.03 6.27
CA VAL A 147 -1.39 7.43 5.81
C VAL A 147 -2.03 7.54 4.42
N CYS A 148 -1.63 6.69 3.47
CA CYS A 148 -2.17 6.75 2.12
C CYS A 148 -3.66 6.39 2.10
N THR A 149 -4.13 5.45 2.95
CA THR A 149 -5.56 5.12 3.03
C THR A 149 -6.36 6.26 3.63
N LEU A 150 -5.87 6.90 4.69
CA LEU A 150 -6.54 8.07 5.29
C LEU A 150 -6.62 9.23 4.31
N LEU A 151 -5.54 9.51 3.56
CA LEU A 151 -5.54 10.54 2.52
C LEU A 151 -6.47 10.20 1.35
N PHE A 152 -6.54 8.93 0.95
CA PHE A 152 -7.25 8.50 -0.26
C PHE A 152 -8.74 8.17 -0.05
N HIS A 153 -9.12 7.67 1.13
CA HIS A 153 -10.49 7.30 1.51
C HIS A 153 -11.14 8.30 2.49
N GLY A 154 -10.35 9.12 3.19
CA GLY A 154 -10.83 9.96 4.28
C GLY A 154 -10.97 9.18 5.59
N VAL A 155 -11.21 9.93 6.68
CA VAL A 155 -11.41 9.34 8.01
C VAL A 155 -12.79 8.64 8.05
N PRO A 156 -12.86 7.37 8.49
CA PRO A 156 -14.13 6.66 8.63
C PRO A 156 -15.04 7.37 9.64
N GLY A 157 -16.30 7.60 9.27
CA GLY A 157 -17.29 8.22 10.16
C GLY A 157 -17.34 9.75 10.10
N THR A 158 -16.49 10.42 9.33
CA THR A 158 -16.68 11.85 9.04
C THR A 158 -17.74 11.98 7.94
N PRO A 159 -18.88 12.66 8.19
CA PRO A 159 -19.85 12.93 7.15
C PRO A 159 -19.14 13.74 6.06
N ARG A 160 -19.10 13.21 4.84
CA ARG A 160 -18.67 13.98 3.68
C ARG A 160 -19.70 15.10 3.56
N ALA A 161 -19.34 16.33 3.94
CA ALA A 161 -20.22 17.48 3.84
C ALA A 161 -20.74 17.52 2.40
N ASN A 162 -22.06 17.36 2.24
CA ASN A 162 -22.73 17.43 0.94
C ASN A 162 -22.47 18.81 0.35
N THR A 163 -21.47 18.94 -0.51
CA THR A 163 -21.28 20.11 -1.37
C THR A 163 -22.24 20.02 -2.56
N SER A 164 -23.52 19.84 -2.26
CA SER A 164 -24.62 19.87 -3.23
C SER A 164 -25.82 20.63 -2.64
N GLN A 165 -25.54 21.77 -2.00
CA GLN A 165 -26.47 22.88 -1.97
C GLN A 165 -25.70 24.08 -2.50
N GLN A 166 -25.95 24.45 -3.75
CA GLN A 166 -26.36 25.81 -4.06
C GLN A 166 -27.10 25.84 -5.42
N PRO A 167 -28.11 26.72 -5.53
CA PRO A 167 -29.22 26.66 -6.48
C PRO A 167 -28.85 27.07 -7.91
#